data_AF-A0A354G3Y5-F1
#
_entry.id   AF-A0A354G3Y5-F1
#
_cell.length_a   1.000
_cell.length_b   1.000
_cell.length_c   1.000
_cell.angle_alpha   90.00
_cell.angle_beta   90.00
_cell.angle_gamma   90.00
#
_symmetry.space_group_name_H-M   'P 1'
#
loop_
_entity.id
_entity.type
_entity.pdbx_description
1 polymer ?
#
loop_
_entity_poly.entity_id
_entity_poly.type
_entity_poly.pdbx_seq_one_letter_code
_entity_poly.pdbx_strand_id
1 'polypeptide(L)'
;MKKFIKQQDGLGLVEVIAALGISVVVITSLLSLTLFSLRTSLQSTLLMEGTKAANTQMELLRSYRDASAWPDFVLAVTGCTPIPTPTDPEAGCRVTMPVLGVAKNAQLTTMAGATEIKTRFFTTFEAGNSIVHVIVQSDWDIGGPNKKTYVYSDFTNWQQK
;
A
#
# COMPACT_ATOMS: atom_id res chain seq x y z
N MET A 1 -59.45 33.42 38.34
CA MET A 1 -58.55 33.62 37.20
C MET A 1 -57.33 34.44 37.63
N LYS A 2 -56.15 33.83 37.77
CA LYS A 2 -54.81 34.45 37.66
C LYS A 2 -53.78 33.56 38.35
N LYS A 3 -52.88 32.96 37.56
CA LYS A 3 -51.43 32.81 37.78
C LYS A 3 -50.91 31.62 36.98
N PHE A 4 -50.60 31.84 35.69
CA PHE A 4 -49.76 30.91 34.93
C PHE A 4 -48.73 31.61 34.02
N ILE A 5 -48.62 32.95 34.02
CA ILE A 5 -47.78 33.69 33.06
C ILE A 5 -46.61 34.42 33.76
N LYS A 6 -45.88 33.76 34.66
CA LYS A 6 -44.69 34.40 35.29
C LYS A 6 -43.51 33.47 35.52
N GLN A 7 -43.32 32.50 34.63
CA GLN A 7 -42.20 31.53 34.65
C GLN A 7 -41.54 31.34 33.26
N GLN A 8 -41.72 32.29 32.33
CA GLN A 8 -41.18 32.17 30.96
C GLN A 8 -39.80 32.82 30.75
N ASP A 9 -39.36 33.73 31.62
CA ASP A 9 -38.14 34.53 31.39
C ASP A 9 -36.81 33.79 31.62
N GLY A 10 -36.83 32.57 32.18
CA GLY A 10 -35.65 31.72 32.38
C GLY A 10 -35.61 30.44 31.54
N LEU A 11 -36.74 30.06 30.93
CA LEU A 11 -36.88 28.82 30.16
C LEU A 11 -36.20 28.92 28.78
N GLY A 12 -36.27 30.10 28.14
CA GLY A 12 -35.65 30.35 26.84
C GLY A 12 -34.12 30.29 26.86
N LEU A 13 -33.47 30.77 27.93
CA LEU A 13 -32.01 30.69 28.06
C LEU A 13 -31.54 29.22 28.17
N VAL A 14 -32.23 28.41 28.97
CA VAL A 14 -31.90 26.99 29.16
C VAL A 14 -32.14 26.20 27.87
N GLU A 15 -33.22 26.49 27.15
CA GLU A 15 -33.53 25.86 25.86
C GLU A 15 -32.45 26.16 24.81
N VAL A 16 -31.98 27.41 24.73
CA VAL A 16 -30.91 27.79 23.79
C VAL A 16 -29.59 27.10 24.15
N ILE A 17 -29.22 27.03 25.43
CA ILE A 17 -27.99 26.35 25.87
C ILE A 17 -28.08 24.84 25.59
N ALA A 18 -29.23 24.22 25.85
CA ALA A 18 -29.46 22.82 25.56
C ALA A 18 -29.40 22.54 24.05
N ALA A 19 -30.06 23.37 23.22
CA ALA A 19 -30.03 23.27 21.77
C ALA A 19 -28.62 23.44 21.21
N LEU A 20 -27.83 24.38 21.76
CA LEU A 20 -26.45 24.60 21.35
C LEU A 20 -25.56 23.42 21.74
N GLY A 21 -25.72 22.88 22.96
CA GLY A 21 -24.99 21.69 23.40
C GLY A 21 -25.24 20.48 22.52
N ILE A 22 -26.51 20.20 22.19
CA ILE A 22 -26.88 19.11 21.28
C ILE A 22 -26.29 19.34 19.89
N SER A 23 -26.39 20.57 19.37
CA SER A 23 -25.88 20.91 18.04
C SER A 23 -24.37 20.67 17.93
N VAL A 24 -23.58 21.05 18.93
CA VAL A 24 -22.13 20.81 18.95
C VAL A 24 -21.80 19.32 18.94
N VAL A 25 -22.53 18.49 19.69
CA VAL A 25 -22.32 17.04 19.70
C VAL A 25 -22.66 16.42 18.33
N VAL A 26 -23.74 16.87 17.70
CA VAL A 26 -24.13 16.39 16.36
C VAL A 26 -23.10 16.80 15.30
N ILE A 27 -22.64 18.05 15.31
CA ILE A 27 -21.64 18.53 14.36
C ILE A 27 -20.31 17.81 14.53
N THR A 28 -19.84 17.63 15.78
CA THR A 28 -18.57 16.95 16.05
C THR A 28 -18.62 15.46 15.69
N SER A 29 -19.76 14.79 15.92
CA SER A 29 -19.94 13.39 15.51
C SER A 29 -19.96 13.22 13.99
N LEU A 30 -20.65 14.10 13.26
CA LEU A 30 -20.64 14.12 11.79
C LEU A 30 -19.23 14.39 11.24
N LEU A 31 -18.52 15.36 11.79
CA LEU A 31 -17.15 15.67 11.38
C LEU A 31 -16.19 14.49 11.66
N SER A 32 -16.32 13.86 12.82
CA SER A 32 -15.50 12.69 13.18
C SER A 32 -15.76 11.51 12.23
N LEU A 33 -17.04 11.26 11.93
CA LEU A 33 -17.44 10.18 11.02
C LEU A 33 -16.92 10.44 9.61
N THR A 34 -17.09 11.65 9.08
CA THR A 34 -16.62 12.01 7.73
C THR A 34 -15.11 11.86 7.59
N LEU A 35 -14.34 12.32 8.58
CA LEU A 35 -12.88 12.14 8.60
C LEU A 35 -12.48 10.66 8.66
N PHE A 36 -13.18 9.89 9.49
CA PHE A 36 -12.95 8.45 9.59
C PHE A 36 -13.24 7.73 8.27
N SER A 37 -14.36 8.04 7.62
CA SER A 37 -14.71 7.50 6.31
C SER A 37 -13.69 7.86 5.24
N LEU A 38 -13.23 9.11 5.19
CA LEU A 38 -12.19 9.57 4.26
C LEU A 38 -10.88 8.80 4.47
N ARG A 39 -10.42 8.68 5.72
CA ARG A 39 -9.19 7.93 6.04
C ARG A 39 -9.30 6.47 5.61
N THR A 40 -10.44 5.85 5.89
CA THR A 40 -10.68 4.44 5.52
C THR A 40 -10.71 4.28 4.00
N SER A 41 -11.37 5.18 3.28
CA SER A 41 -11.42 5.17 1.82
C SER A 41 -10.03 5.29 1.21
N LEU A 42 -9.20 6.24 1.69
CA LEU A 42 -7.82 6.40 1.22
C LEU A 42 -6.98 5.15 1.47
N GLN A 43 -7.11 4.54 2.65
CA GLN A 43 -6.39 3.30 2.97
C GLN A 43 -6.77 2.15 2.02
N SER A 44 -8.06 2.00 1.72
CA SER A 44 -8.53 0.98 0.77
C SER A 44 -8.02 1.23 -0.65
N THR A 45 -8.03 2.47 -1.12
CA THR A 45 -7.49 2.84 -2.44
C THR A 45 -5.99 2.57 -2.53
N LEU A 46 -5.22 2.92 -1.50
CA LEU A 46 -3.78 2.70 -1.47
C LEU A 46 -3.43 1.21 -1.40
N LEU A 47 -4.17 0.43 -0.62
CA LEU A 47 -4.02 -1.02 -0.58
C LEU A 47 -4.30 -1.66 -1.94
N MET A 48 -5.34 -1.19 -2.63
CA MET A 48 -5.72 -1.67 -3.96
C MET A 48 -4.63 -1.34 -4.99
N GLU A 49 -4.18 -0.10 -5.07
CA GLU A 49 -3.12 0.32 -6.01
C GLU A 49 -1.78 -0.35 -5.67
N GLY A 50 -1.44 -0.50 -4.40
CA GLY A 50 -0.23 -1.19 -3.96
C GLY A 50 -0.23 -2.67 -4.36
N THR A 51 -1.37 -3.33 -4.21
CA THR A 51 -1.56 -4.73 -4.62
C THR A 51 -1.51 -4.87 -6.13
N LYS A 52 -2.14 -3.95 -6.87
CA LYS A 52 -2.07 -3.89 -8.33
C LYS A 52 -0.65 -3.70 -8.83
N ALA A 53 0.12 -2.80 -8.22
CA ALA A 53 1.51 -2.56 -8.57
C ALA A 53 2.39 -3.80 -8.30
N ALA A 54 2.18 -4.48 -7.16
CA ALA A 54 2.88 -5.72 -6.83
C ALA A 54 2.55 -6.84 -7.82
N ASN A 55 1.27 -7.03 -8.14
CA ASN A 55 0.84 -8.01 -9.14
C ASN A 55 1.41 -7.69 -10.53
N THR A 56 1.42 -6.42 -10.92
CA THR A 56 2.00 -6.01 -12.21
C THR A 56 3.48 -6.36 -12.28
N GLN A 57 4.25 -6.09 -11.24
CA GLN A 57 5.67 -6.48 -11.17
C GLN A 57 5.86 -8.00 -11.17
N MET A 58 4.97 -8.75 -10.51
CA MET A 58 4.99 -10.22 -10.55
C MET A 58 4.74 -10.74 -11.97
N GLU A 59 3.76 -10.18 -12.70
CA GLU A 59 3.50 -10.59 -14.08
C GLU A 59 4.62 -10.19 -15.03
N LEU A 60 5.27 -9.04 -14.82
CA LEU A 60 6.47 -8.66 -15.57
C LEU A 60 7.64 -9.61 -15.30
N LEU A 61 7.78 -10.10 -14.06
CA LEU A 61 8.81 -11.08 -13.75
C LEU A 61 8.49 -12.44 -14.37
N ARG A 62 7.21 -12.83 -14.39
CA ARG A 62 6.75 -14.04 -15.09
C ARG A 62 7.02 -13.94 -16.59
N SER A 63 6.71 -12.79 -17.21
CA SER A 63 6.97 -12.60 -18.64
C SER A 63 8.46 -12.59 -18.96
N TYR A 64 9.30 -11.97 -18.11
CA TYR A 64 10.75 -12.04 -18.24
C TYR A 64 11.25 -13.48 -18.14
N ARG A 65 10.79 -14.21 -17.13
CA ARG A 65 11.11 -15.63 -16.92
C ARG A 65 10.74 -16.49 -18.12
N ASP A 66 9.59 -16.24 -18.74
CA ASP A 66 9.13 -17.00 -19.91
C ASP A 66 9.90 -16.64 -21.19
N ALA A 67 10.41 -15.41 -21.29
CA ALA A 67 11.19 -14.93 -22.42
C ALA A 67 12.69 -15.29 -22.35
N SER A 68 13.21 -15.58 -21.16
CA SER A 68 14.63 -15.89 -20.92
C SER A 68 14.89 -17.38 -20.69
N ALA A 69 16.08 -17.86 -21.05
CA ALA A 69 16.52 -19.20 -20.63
C ALA A 69 16.69 -19.26 -19.10
N TRP A 70 16.48 -20.44 -18.51
CA TRP A 70 16.53 -20.61 -17.05
C TRP A 70 17.83 -20.08 -16.40
N PRO A 71 19.03 -20.37 -16.91
CA PRO A 71 20.26 -19.85 -16.31
C PRO A 71 20.34 -18.32 -16.33
N ASP A 72 19.88 -17.68 -17.41
CA ASP A 72 19.88 -16.23 -17.56
C ASP A 72 18.88 -15.58 -16.59
N PHE A 73 17.71 -16.18 -16.45
CA PHE A 73 16.71 -15.77 -15.45
C PHE A 73 17.30 -15.79 -14.04
N VAL A 74 17.88 -16.93 -13.64
CA VAL A 74 18.48 -17.12 -12.31
C VAL A 74 19.58 -16.09 -12.08
N LEU A 75 20.49 -15.88 -13.04
CA LEU A 75 21.56 -14.89 -12.93
C LEU A 75 21.04 -13.45 -12.79
N ALA A 76 19.99 -13.10 -13.53
CA ALA A 76 19.38 -11.78 -13.50
C ALA A 76 18.72 -11.48 -12.14
N VAL A 77 18.00 -12.45 -11.57
CA VAL A 77 17.30 -12.28 -10.29
C VAL A 77 18.17 -12.60 -9.07
N THR A 78 19.38 -13.12 -9.26
CA THR A 78 20.35 -13.34 -8.17
C THR A 78 20.85 -12.00 -7.62
N GLY A 79 20.84 -11.86 -6.29
CA GLY A 79 21.27 -10.66 -5.59
C GLY A 79 20.14 -9.66 -5.29
N CYS A 80 18.88 -10.00 -5.62
CA CYS A 80 17.72 -9.21 -5.25
C CYS A 80 17.36 -9.45 -3.77
N THR A 81 18.11 -8.83 -2.86
CA THR A 81 17.97 -9.05 -1.41
C THR A 81 17.27 -7.88 -0.70
N PRO A 82 16.61 -8.13 0.45
CA PRO A 82 15.94 -7.08 1.21
C PRO A 82 16.89 -6.22 2.06
N ILE A 83 18.19 -6.52 2.09
CA ILE A 83 19.17 -5.84 2.93
C ILE A 83 19.84 -4.72 2.11
N PRO A 84 19.65 -3.44 2.46
CA PRO A 84 20.37 -2.36 1.80
C PRO A 84 21.86 -2.46 2.13
N THR A 85 22.70 -2.31 1.12
CA THR A 85 24.16 -2.28 1.30
C THR A 85 24.63 -0.81 1.28
N PRO A 86 25.85 -0.50 1.78
CA PRO A 86 26.39 0.85 1.72
C PRO A 86 26.51 1.41 0.29
N THR A 87 26.60 0.53 -0.72
CA THR A 87 26.64 0.88 -2.14
C THR A 87 25.25 1.01 -2.76
N ASP A 88 24.23 0.37 -2.15
CA ASP A 88 22.89 0.24 -2.70
C ASP A 88 21.83 0.55 -1.61
N PRO A 89 21.47 1.84 -1.44
CA PRO A 89 20.50 2.25 -0.42
C PRO A 89 19.07 1.77 -0.75
N GLU A 90 18.79 1.44 -2.02
CA GLU A 90 17.51 0.88 -2.47
C GLU A 90 17.59 -0.65 -2.54
N ALA A 91 17.35 -1.32 -1.42
CA ALA A 91 17.28 -2.78 -1.40
C ALA A 91 16.15 -3.31 -2.31
N GLY A 92 16.42 -4.39 -3.04
CA GLY A 92 15.49 -5.09 -3.92
C GLY A 92 15.76 -4.86 -5.42
N CYS A 93 14.89 -5.44 -6.24
CA CYS A 93 14.96 -5.35 -7.69
C CYS A 93 13.60 -4.95 -8.29
N ARG A 94 13.62 -4.53 -9.56
CA ARG A 94 12.40 -4.31 -10.34
C ARG A 94 12.58 -4.82 -11.77
N VAL A 95 11.49 -5.20 -12.40
CA VAL A 95 11.48 -5.47 -13.84
C VAL A 95 11.17 -4.16 -14.57
N THR A 96 11.98 -3.87 -15.57
CA THR A 96 11.87 -2.67 -16.40
C THR A 96 11.05 -2.95 -17.67
N MET A 97 10.41 -1.89 -18.18
CA MET A 97 9.68 -1.82 -19.45
C MET A 97 10.20 -0.58 -20.20
N PRO A 98 10.19 -0.56 -21.55
CA PRO A 98 9.60 -1.54 -22.47
C PRO A 98 10.49 -2.75 -22.78
N VAL A 99 11.79 -2.67 -22.49
CA VAL A 99 12.71 -3.80 -22.63
C VAL A 99 12.68 -4.60 -21.34
N LEU A 100 12.22 -5.86 -21.39
CA LEU A 100 12.16 -6.71 -20.22
C LEU A 100 13.58 -6.98 -19.70
N GLY A 101 13.87 -6.46 -18.51
CA GLY A 101 15.14 -6.64 -17.84
C GLY A 101 15.03 -6.39 -16.35
N VAL A 102 15.82 -7.12 -15.57
CA VAL A 102 15.89 -6.96 -14.12
C VAL A 102 16.87 -5.84 -13.78
N ALA A 103 16.36 -4.73 -13.24
CA ALA A 103 17.18 -3.71 -12.64
C ALA A 103 17.41 -4.06 -11.17
N LYS A 104 18.68 -4.23 -10.80
CA LYS A 104 19.12 -4.47 -9.43
C LYS A 104 19.17 -3.15 -8.66
N ASN A 105 18.97 -3.24 -7.35
CA ASN A 105 19.06 -2.12 -6.43
C ASN A 105 18.15 -0.96 -6.85
N ALA A 106 16.93 -1.32 -7.24
CA ALA A 106 15.99 -0.40 -7.84
C ALA A 106 14.56 -0.74 -7.42
N GLN A 107 13.76 0.31 -7.25
CA GLN A 107 12.32 0.23 -6.98
C GLN A 107 11.52 0.97 -8.05
N LEU A 108 10.27 0.54 -8.27
CA LEU A 108 9.31 1.25 -9.11
C LEU A 108 8.44 2.13 -8.21
N THR A 109 8.39 3.42 -8.50
CA THR A 109 7.49 4.34 -7.81
C THR A 109 6.24 4.56 -8.66
N THR A 110 5.07 4.28 -8.11
CA THR A 110 3.77 4.62 -8.69
C THR A 110 3.04 5.62 -7.77
N MET A 111 2.09 6.36 -8.32
CA MET A 111 1.32 7.37 -7.59
C MET A 111 -0.12 6.93 -7.43
N ALA A 112 -0.63 7.06 -6.20
CA ALA A 112 -2.05 6.93 -5.89
C ALA A 112 -2.52 8.24 -5.24
N GLY A 113 -3.03 9.15 -6.07
CA GLY A 113 -3.26 10.53 -5.67
C GLY A 113 -1.94 11.22 -5.34
N ALA A 114 -1.81 11.76 -4.12
CA ALA A 114 -0.59 12.42 -3.63
C ALA A 114 0.39 11.47 -2.90
N THR A 115 0.05 10.18 -2.78
CA THR A 115 0.88 9.22 -2.05
C THR A 115 1.71 8.38 -3.01
N GLU A 116 3.00 8.27 -2.74
CA GLU A 116 3.92 7.38 -3.44
C GLU A 116 3.77 5.94 -2.94
N ILE A 117 3.74 5.01 -3.90
CA ILE A 117 3.80 3.58 -3.67
C ILE A 117 5.11 3.07 -4.28
N LYS A 118 5.96 2.45 -3.46
CA LYS A 118 7.25 1.91 -3.88
C LYS A 118 7.14 0.40 -3.99
N THR A 119 7.35 -0.14 -5.19
CA THR A 119 7.26 -1.57 -5.49
C THR A 119 8.62 -2.12 -5.86
N ARG A 120 8.97 -3.27 -5.29
CA ARG A 120 10.23 -4.00 -5.55
C ARG A 120 10.03 -5.48 -5.30
N PHE A 121 10.93 -6.31 -5.80
CA PHE A 121 10.94 -7.74 -5.55
C PHE A 121 12.25 -8.22 -4.95
N PHE A 122 12.16 -9.33 -4.22
CA PHE A 122 13.25 -10.02 -3.59
C PHE A 122 13.22 -11.49 -3.97
N THR A 123 14.38 -12.13 -3.96
CA THR A 123 14.51 -13.54 -4.33
C THR A 123 15.30 -14.32 -3.29
N THR A 124 14.89 -15.57 -3.09
CA THR A 124 15.68 -16.60 -2.42
C THR A 124 15.68 -17.87 -3.27
N PHE A 125 16.66 -18.73 -3.06
CA PHE A 125 16.93 -19.87 -3.92
C PHE A 125 16.98 -21.15 -3.10
N GLU A 126 16.42 -22.24 -3.63
CA GLU A 126 16.69 -23.58 -3.12
C GLU A 126 18.07 -24.09 -3.58
N ALA A 127 18.58 -25.10 -2.87
CA ALA A 127 19.83 -25.76 -3.21
C ALA A 127 19.80 -26.27 -4.67
N GLY A 128 20.80 -25.86 -5.46
CA GLY A 128 20.88 -26.21 -6.88
C GLY A 128 20.13 -25.26 -7.82
N ASN A 129 19.58 -24.14 -7.35
CA ASN A 129 18.90 -23.13 -8.16
C ASN A 129 17.77 -23.69 -9.04
N SER A 130 17.11 -24.76 -8.56
CA SER A 130 15.98 -25.42 -9.22
C SER A 130 14.68 -24.65 -9.02
N ILE A 131 14.55 -23.96 -7.89
CA ILE A 131 13.41 -23.14 -7.50
C ILE A 131 13.92 -21.75 -7.08
N VAL A 132 13.25 -20.71 -7.59
CA VAL A 132 13.45 -19.32 -7.19
C VAL A 132 12.18 -18.85 -6.50
N HIS A 133 12.25 -18.60 -5.20
CA HIS A 133 11.18 -17.98 -4.44
C HIS A 133 11.23 -16.47 -4.63
N VAL A 134 10.11 -15.88 -5.02
CA VAL A 134 10.01 -14.44 -5.25
C VAL A 134 8.97 -13.83 -4.33
N ILE A 135 9.36 -12.72 -3.70
CA ILE A 135 8.48 -11.88 -2.91
C ILE A 135 8.47 -10.50 -3.55
N VAL A 136 7.34 -10.08 -4.08
CA VAL A 136 7.13 -8.69 -4.52
C VAL A 136 6.49 -7.93 -3.37
N GLN A 137 7.11 -6.82 -2.96
CA GLN A 137 6.63 -5.92 -1.93
C GLN A 137 6.22 -4.58 -2.55
N SER A 138 5.05 -4.06 -2.18
CA SER A 138 4.73 -2.63 -2.36
C SER A 138 4.57 -1.97 -1.00
N ASP A 139 5.18 -0.81 -0.81
CA ASP A 139 5.12 -0.03 0.42
C ASP A 139 4.72 1.43 0.18
N TRP A 140 3.99 2.01 1.13
CA TRP A 140 3.51 3.40 1.10
C TRP A 140 3.39 3.97 2.51
N ASP A 141 3.41 5.30 2.63
CA ASP A 141 3.28 6.01 3.91
C ASP A 141 1.99 6.83 3.96
N ILE A 142 1.28 6.78 5.08
CA ILE A 142 0.09 7.59 5.36
C ILE A 142 0.26 8.28 6.70
N GLY A 143 0.98 9.40 6.69
CA GLY A 143 1.15 10.24 7.89
C GLY A 143 1.93 9.56 9.02
N GLY A 144 2.96 8.77 8.69
CA GLY A 144 3.91 8.19 9.63
C GLY A 144 4.07 6.67 9.53
N PRO A 145 2.99 5.86 9.65
CA PRO A 145 3.11 4.41 9.55
C PRO A 145 3.29 3.96 8.09
N ASN A 146 4.47 3.41 7.78
CA ASN A 146 4.71 2.71 6.53
C ASN A 146 3.87 1.41 6.49
N LYS A 147 2.99 1.30 5.50
CA LYS A 147 2.16 0.14 5.22
C LYS A 147 2.74 -0.62 4.04
N LYS A 148 2.55 -1.94 4.06
CA LYS A 148 3.13 -2.86 3.06
C LYS A 148 2.13 -3.91 2.63
N THR A 149 2.25 -4.36 1.39
CA THR A 149 1.59 -5.56 0.87
C THR A 149 2.62 -6.43 0.16
N TYR A 150 2.36 -7.73 0.12
CA TYR A 150 3.28 -8.73 -0.42
C TYR A 150 2.55 -9.67 -1.38
N VAL A 151 3.23 -10.04 -2.46
CA VAL A 151 2.81 -11.06 -3.42
C VAL A 151 3.93 -12.10 -3.53
N TYR A 152 3.58 -13.37 -3.36
CA TYR A 152 4.52 -14.47 -3.33
C TYR A 152 4.33 -15.35 -4.56
N SER A 153 5.43 -15.79 -5.18
CA SER A 153 5.39 -16.78 -6.25
C SER A 153 6.70 -17.52 -6.36
N ASP A 154 6.63 -18.79 -6.73
CA ASP A 154 7.81 -19.62 -6.98
C ASP A 154 7.95 -19.86 -8.48
N PHE A 155 9.17 -19.66 -8.98
CA PHE A 155 9.53 -19.99 -10.35
C PHE A 155 10.37 -21.27 -10.36
N THR A 156 10.12 -22.14 -11.34
CA THR A 156 10.88 -23.37 -11.56
C THR A 156 11.22 -23.52 -13.02
N ASN A 157 12.22 -24.35 -13.34
CA ASN A 157 12.57 -24.67 -14.72
C ASN A 157 11.57 -25.67 -15.33
N TRP A 158 10.37 -25.23 -15.69
CA TRP A 158 9.38 -26.11 -16.32
C TRP A 158 9.69 -26.45 -17.78
N GLN A 159 10.57 -25.70 -18.45
CA GLN A 159 10.93 -25.94 -19.86
C GLN A 159 11.82 -27.18 -20.05
N GLN A 160 12.43 -27.70 -18.98
CA GLN A 160 13.27 -28.89 -19.00
C GLN A 160 12.64 -30.10 -18.29
N LYS A 161 11.30 -30.12 -18.17
CA LYS A 161 10.56 -31.30 -17.69
C LYS A 161 10.33 -32.32 -18.81
#